data_AF-A0A9D8VXA8-F1
#
_entry.id   AF-A0A9D8VXA8-F1
#
_cell.length_a   1.000
_cell.length_b   1.000
_cell.length_c   1.000
_cell.angle_alpha   90.00
_cell.angle_beta   90.00
_cell.angle_gamma   90.00
#
_symmetry.space_group_name_H-M   'P 1'
#
loop_
_entity.id
_entity.type
_entity.pdbx_description
1 polymer ?
#
loop_
_entity_poly.entity_id
_entity_poly.type
_entity_poly.pdbx_seq_one_letter_code
_entity_poly.pdbx_strand_id
1 'polypeptide(L)'
;MIEIRGHHLLCAVTFTGRGYSRRFERDFRRVVARMNDNEEMVIVAGPDAICASVKDCAGSHCHEERIVARDRAALAEISALTGRVLDVGSRLMPHDLFNARHRKAFDDGTIRAACTDCQWADLCDRIAEDGFHAALLDTR
;
A
#
# COMPACT_ATOMS: atom_id res chain seq x y z
N MET A 1 0.60 -0.56 -16.75
CA MET A 1 1.24 0.17 -15.64
C MET A 1 0.20 0.46 -14.55
N ILE A 2 0.54 0.18 -13.28
CA ILE A 2 -0.27 0.51 -12.11
C ILE A 2 0.20 1.83 -11.52
N GLU A 3 -0.70 2.81 -11.35
CA GLU A 3 -0.42 4.00 -10.55
C GLU A 3 -0.71 3.70 -9.08
N ILE A 4 0.27 3.91 -8.20
CA ILE A 4 0.16 3.60 -6.78
C ILE A 4 0.81 4.70 -5.94
N ARG A 5 0.17 5.11 -4.84
CA ARG A 5 0.77 6.05 -3.88
C ARG A 5 1.47 5.32 -2.74
N GLY A 6 2.38 6.01 -2.06
CA GLY A 6 3.29 5.42 -1.08
C GLY A 6 2.61 4.56 -0.02
N HIS A 7 1.60 5.08 0.68
CA HIS A 7 0.99 4.30 1.77
C HIS A 7 0.18 3.10 1.28
N HIS A 8 -0.34 3.11 0.05
CA HIS A 8 -1.05 1.97 -0.49
C HIS A 8 -0.13 0.79 -0.83
N LEU A 9 1.19 1.02 -1.01
CA LEU A 9 2.16 -0.07 -1.05
C LEU A 9 2.14 -0.87 0.26
N LEU A 10 2.07 -0.19 1.41
CA LEU A 10 1.96 -0.84 2.72
C LEU A 10 0.59 -1.49 2.92
N CYS A 11 -0.49 -0.82 2.52
CA CYS A 11 -1.84 -1.38 2.64
C CYS A 11 -2.01 -2.66 1.81
N ALA A 12 -1.33 -2.78 0.67
CA ALA A 12 -1.42 -3.96 -0.19
C ALA A 12 -0.94 -5.23 0.52
N VAL A 13 0.06 -5.11 1.41
CA VAL A 13 0.64 -6.22 2.18
C VAL A 13 -0.40 -6.96 3.02
N THR A 14 -1.41 -6.25 3.53
CA THR A 14 -2.44 -6.76 4.43
C THR A 14 -3.85 -6.67 3.84
N PHE A 15 -3.98 -6.42 2.53
CA PHE A 15 -5.29 -6.25 1.94
C PHE A 15 -6.06 -7.59 1.85
N THR A 16 -7.17 -7.70 2.58
CA THR A 16 -8.03 -8.89 2.62
C THR A 16 -9.28 -8.77 1.75
N GLY A 17 -9.37 -7.70 0.95
CA GLY A 17 -10.57 -7.44 0.15
C GLY A 17 -11.67 -6.65 0.86
N ARG A 18 -11.36 -6.02 1.99
CA ARG A 18 -12.25 -5.12 2.76
C ARG A 18 -11.69 -3.70 2.79
N GLY A 19 -12.55 -2.69 2.82
CA GLY A 19 -12.12 -1.30 2.93
C GLY A 19 -13.27 -0.32 3.12
N TYR A 20 -13.01 0.96 2.82
CA TYR A 20 -13.93 2.06 3.15
C TYR A 20 -15.28 2.03 2.42
N SER A 21 -15.31 1.42 1.24
CA SER A 21 -16.51 1.31 0.42
C SER A 21 -16.38 0.18 -0.59
N ARG A 22 -17.51 -0.26 -1.13
CA ARG A 22 -17.56 -1.24 -2.23
C ARG A 22 -16.73 -0.82 -3.44
N ARG A 23 -16.62 0.50 -3.69
CA ARG A 23 -15.82 1.04 -4.79
C ARG A 23 -14.33 0.89 -4.52
N PHE A 24 -13.90 1.28 -3.32
CA PHE A 24 -12.52 1.11 -2.86
C PHE A 24 -12.11 -0.37 -2.86
N GLU A 25 -12.96 -1.25 -2.32
CA GLU A 25 -12.72 -2.70 -2.32
C GLU A 25 -12.53 -3.28 -3.72
N ARG A 26 -13.41 -2.91 -4.66
CA ARG A 26 -13.32 -3.35 -6.06
C ARG A 26 -12.01 -2.91 -6.71
N ASP A 27 -11.66 -1.64 -6.57
CA ASP A 27 -10.48 -1.09 -7.24
C ASP A 27 -9.18 -1.58 -6.62
N PHE A 28 -9.15 -1.75 -5.30
CA PHE A 28 -8.01 -2.36 -4.63
C PHE A 28 -7.84 -3.84 -5.01
N ARG A 29 -8.93 -4.63 -5.08
CA ARG A 29 -8.87 -6.01 -5.59
C ARG A 29 -8.29 -6.07 -7.00
N ARG A 30 -8.71 -5.16 -7.88
CA ARG A 30 -8.16 -5.05 -9.24
C ARG A 30 -6.67 -4.73 -9.24
N VAL A 31 -6.22 -3.81 -8.38
CA VAL A 31 -4.81 -3.44 -8.27
C VAL A 31 -3.97 -4.59 -7.72
N VAL A 32 -4.41 -5.27 -6.67
CA VAL A 32 -3.69 -6.43 -6.11
C VAL A 32 -3.59 -7.59 -7.11
N ALA A 33 -4.66 -7.87 -7.88
CA ALA A 33 -4.59 -8.87 -8.94
C ALA A 33 -3.50 -8.54 -9.98
N ARG A 34 -3.42 -7.27 -10.41
CA ARG A 34 -2.37 -6.80 -11.33
C ARG A 34 -0.98 -6.83 -10.71
N MET A 35 -0.86 -6.60 -9.40
CA MET A 35 0.39 -6.76 -8.66
C MET A 35 0.84 -8.23 -8.65
N ASN A 36 -0.08 -9.18 -8.45
CA ASN A 36 0.21 -10.62 -8.49
C ASN A 36 0.61 -11.10 -9.90
N ASP A 37 0.06 -10.47 -10.95
CA ASP A 37 0.48 -10.64 -12.34
C ASP A 37 1.83 -9.95 -12.65
N ASN A 38 2.47 -9.37 -11.64
CA ASN A 38 3.73 -8.63 -11.72
C ASN A 38 3.69 -7.46 -12.71
N GLU A 39 2.54 -6.78 -12.83
CA GLU A 39 2.44 -5.61 -13.68
C GLU A 39 3.22 -4.43 -13.07
N GLU A 40 4.09 -3.79 -13.86
CA GLU A 40 4.94 -2.68 -13.40
C GLU A 40 4.12 -1.53 -12.79
N MET A 41 4.62 -1.02 -11.66
CA MET A 41 4.03 0.07 -10.90
C MET A 41 4.82 1.36 -11.10
N VAL A 42 4.13 2.50 -11.06
CA VAL A 42 4.71 3.84 -10.97
C VAL A 42 4.17 4.54 -9.72
N ILE A 43 5.07 5.16 -8.97
CA ILE A 43 4.72 5.91 -7.77
C ILE A 43 4.12 7.27 -8.20
N VAL A 44 2.92 7.58 -7.73
CA VAL A 44 2.23 8.84 -8.03
C VAL A 44 1.95 9.65 -6.76
N ALA A 45 1.82 10.96 -6.93
CA ALA A 45 1.31 11.85 -5.90
C ALA A 45 -0.22 11.93 -5.97
N GLY A 46 -0.88 12.00 -4.80
CA GLY A 46 -2.33 12.17 -4.73
C GLY A 46 -3.11 10.87 -4.97
N PRO A 47 -4.36 10.96 -5.45
CA PRO A 47 -5.19 9.79 -5.71
C PRO A 47 -4.57 8.85 -6.75
N ASP A 48 -4.65 7.55 -6.50
CA ASP A 48 -4.07 6.52 -7.36
C ASP A 48 -5.12 5.56 -7.91
N ALA A 49 -4.69 4.44 -8.52
CA ALA A 49 -5.60 3.47 -9.11
C ALA A 49 -6.60 2.82 -8.13
N ILE A 50 -6.37 2.95 -6.81
CA ILE A 50 -7.26 2.42 -5.76
C ILE A 50 -8.30 3.45 -5.36
N CYS A 51 -7.86 4.70 -5.09
CA CYS A 51 -8.73 5.68 -4.46
C CYS A 51 -9.27 6.76 -5.40
N ALA A 52 -8.69 6.98 -6.59
CA ALA A 52 -9.13 8.03 -7.53
C ALA A 52 -10.63 7.96 -7.90
N SER A 53 -11.22 6.78 -7.76
CA SER A 53 -12.63 6.55 -8.09
C SER A 53 -13.57 6.83 -6.89
N VAL A 54 -13.07 6.90 -5.66
CA VAL A 54 -13.93 7.09 -4.48
C VAL A 54 -14.52 8.50 -4.49
N LYS A 55 -15.85 8.63 -4.33
CA LYS A 55 -16.57 9.91 -4.43
C LYS A 55 -16.01 11.00 -3.51
N ASP A 56 -15.50 10.62 -2.33
CA ASP A 56 -14.92 11.55 -1.35
C ASP A 56 -13.44 11.90 -1.63
N CYS A 57 -12.75 11.22 -2.56
CA CYS A 57 -11.44 11.67 -3.02
C CYS A 57 -11.54 12.96 -3.85
N ALA A 58 -12.72 13.31 -4.39
CA ALA A 58 -12.90 14.53 -5.17
C ALA A 58 -12.91 15.81 -4.31
N GLY A 59 -12.78 15.72 -2.98
CA GLY A 59 -13.03 16.89 -2.10
C GLY A 59 -12.12 17.12 -0.90
N SER A 60 -11.51 16.11 -0.25
CA SER A 60 -10.60 16.44 0.86
C SER A 60 -9.63 15.31 1.23
N HIS A 61 -10.13 14.12 1.56
CA HIS A 61 -9.32 13.11 2.26
C HIS A 61 -7.99 12.79 1.57
N CYS A 62 -8.03 12.47 0.27
CA CYS A 62 -6.87 11.96 -0.47
C CYS A 62 -5.77 13.02 -0.69
N HIS A 63 -6.12 14.30 -0.47
CA HIS A 63 -5.26 15.47 -0.58
C HIS A 63 -4.94 16.12 0.78
N GLU A 64 -5.47 15.61 1.88
CA GLU A 64 -5.13 16.10 3.21
C GLU A 64 -3.63 15.91 3.48
N GLU A 65 -2.99 16.91 4.08
CA GLU A 65 -1.55 16.90 4.36
C GLU A 65 -1.15 15.67 5.19
N ARG A 66 -2.03 15.20 6.08
CA ARG A 66 -1.80 13.96 6.85
C ARG A 66 -1.66 12.72 5.96
N ILE A 67 -2.41 12.63 4.86
CA ILE A 67 -2.31 11.49 3.94
C ILE A 67 -1.07 11.63 3.05
N VAL A 68 -0.72 12.85 2.62
CA VAL A 68 0.55 13.11 1.92
C VAL A 68 1.75 12.78 2.82
N ALA A 69 1.68 13.11 4.11
CA ALA A 69 2.70 12.73 5.08
C ALA A 69 2.83 11.21 5.23
N ARG A 70 1.73 10.46 5.21
CA ARG A 70 1.74 8.99 5.18
C ARG A 70 2.43 8.44 3.94
N ASP A 71 2.18 9.03 2.77
CA ASP A 71 2.90 8.62 1.55
C ASP A 71 4.41 8.80 1.72
N ARG A 72 4.84 9.99 2.16
CA ARG A 72 6.28 10.28 2.36
C ARG A 72 6.92 9.34 3.37
N ALA A 73 6.25 9.08 4.49
CA ALA A 73 6.73 8.14 5.51
C ALA A 73 6.88 6.73 4.94
N ALA A 74 5.85 6.24 4.24
CA ALA A 74 5.89 4.91 3.62
C ALA A 74 7.02 4.78 2.60
N LEU A 75 7.18 5.78 1.71
CA LEU A 75 8.25 5.76 0.72
C LEU A 75 9.65 5.80 1.36
N ALA A 76 9.83 6.58 2.43
CA ALA A 76 11.10 6.64 3.16
C ALA A 76 11.46 5.30 3.80
N GLU A 77 10.52 4.66 4.48
CA GLU A 77 10.71 3.37 5.14
C GLU A 77 10.96 2.24 4.12
N ILE A 78 10.19 2.20 3.03
CA ILE A 78 10.39 1.24 1.95
C ILE A 78 11.74 1.48 1.25
N SER A 79 12.14 2.74 1.06
CA SER A 79 13.45 3.07 0.49
C SER A 79 14.59 2.53 1.34
N ALA A 80 14.50 2.74 2.66
CA ALA A 80 15.48 2.23 3.61
C ALA A 80 15.52 0.70 3.62
N LEU A 81 14.36 0.04 3.56
CA LEU A 81 14.27 -1.42 3.51
C LEU A 81 14.90 -1.99 2.23
N THR A 82 14.62 -1.38 1.08
CA THR A 82 15.06 -1.88 -0.23
C THR A 82 16.48 -1.43 -0.60
N GLY A 83 17.04 -0.43 0.08
CA GLY A 83 18.31 0.20 -0.32
C GLY A 83 18.20 1.01 -1.61
N ARG A 84 16.97 1.33 -2.03
CA ARG A 84 16.66 2.05 -3.27
C ARG A 84 15.86 3.29 -2.92
N VAL A 85 16.27 4.46 -3.40
CA VAL A 85 15.48 5.69 -3.23
C VAL A 85 14.20 5.58 -4.07
N LEU A 86 13.06 5.68 -3.40
CA LEU A 86 11.74 5.74 -4.01
C LEU A 86 11.11 7.12 -3.78
N ASP A 87 10.68 7.71 -4.88
CA ASP A 87 9.92 8.97 -4.92
C ASP A 87 8.89 8.92 -6.06
N VAL A 88 8.04 9.93 -6.17
CA VAL A 88 7.09 10.10 -7.27
C VAL A 88 7.82 9.98 -8.61
N GLY A 89 7.25 9.17 -9.52
CA GLY A 89 7.85 8.81 -10.81
C GLY A 89 8.74 7.57 -10.77
N SER A 90 9.10 7.06 -9.59
CA SER A 90 9.85 5.80 -9.46
C SER A 90 9.02 4.63 -10.00
N ARG A 91 9.68 3.72 -10.70
CA ARG A 91 9.08 2.51 -11.30
C ARG A 91 9.59 1.25 -10.62
N LEU A 92 8.71 0.31 -10.31
CA LEU A 92 9.07 -0.90 -9.58
C LEU A 92 8.21 -2.09 -10.02
N MET A 93 8.81 -3.26 -10.00
CA MET A 93 8.09 -4.50 -10.19
C MET A 93 7.56 -4.99 -8.83
N PRO A 94 6.29 -5.42 -8.74
CA PRO A 94 5.73 -5.98 -7.51
C PRO A 94 6.62 -7.06 -6.87
N HIS A 95 7.15 -8.00 -7.66
CA HIS A 95 7.98 -9.09 -7.13
C HIS A 95 9.34 -8.63 -6.54
N ASP A 96 9.85 -7.46 -6.94
CA ASP A 96 11.08 -6.91 -6.36
C ASP A 96 10.83 -6.33 -4.96
N LEU A 97 9.59 -5.88 -4.70
CA LEU A 97 9.19 -5.23 -3.46
C LEU A 97 8.53 -6.21 -2.48
N PHE A 98 7.53 -6.96 -2.93
CA PHE A 98 6.64 -7.75 -2.08
C PHE A 98 7.16 -9.18 -1.91
N ASN A 99 8.16 -9.31 -1.04
CA ASN A 99 8.79 -10.57 -0.65
C ASN A 99 8.70 -10.80 0.87
N ALA A 100 9.23 -11.93 1.33
CA ALA A 100 9.24 -12.30 2.76
C ALA A 100 9.88 -11.23 3.66
N ARG A 101 10.92 -10.52 3.18
CA ARG A 101 11.57 -9.45 3.95
C ARG A 101 10.63 -8.26 4.15
N HIS A 102 9.82 -7.92 3.15
CA HIS A 102 8.85 -6.84 3.25
C HIS A 102 7.71 -7.18 4.22
N ARG A 103 7.16 -8.39 4.16
CA ARG A 103 6.18 -8.87 5.15
C ARG A 103 6.76 -8.87 6.57
N LYS A 104 7.99 -9.37 6.74
CA LYS A 104 8.68 -9.34 8.04
C LYS A 104 8.84 -7.91 8.57
N ALA A 105 9.29 -6.98 7.73
CA ALA A 105 9.48 -5.58 8.13
C ALA A 105 8.15 -4.88 8.45
N PHE A 106 7.06 -5.32 7.83
CA PHE A 106 5.72 -4.84 8.19
C PHE A 106 5.31 -5.40 9.56
N ASP A 107 5.45 -6.72 9.76
CA ASP A 107 5.07 -7.43 10.99
C ASP A 107 5.81 -6.90 12.23
N ASP A 108 7.13 -6.71 12.15
CA ASP A 108 7.92 -6.17 13.27
C ASP A 108 7.81 -4.64 13.43
N GLY A 109 6.99 -3.98 12.60
CA GLY A 109 6.72 -2.55 12.68
C GLY A 109 7.78 -1.64 12.06
N THR A 110 8.84 -2.18 11.46
CA THR A 110 9.94 -1.42 10.85
C THR A 110 9.49 -0.45 9.74
N ILE A 111 8.43 -0.78 9.01
CA ILE A 111 7.89 0.05 7.90
C ILE A 111 6.46 0.54 8.18
N ARG A 112 6.13 0.82 9.44
CA ARG A 112 4.76 1.14 9.86
C ARG A 112 4.56 2.56 10.39
N ALA A 113 5.52 3.48 10.27
CA ALA A 113 5.29 4.87 10.69
C ALA A 113 4.09 5.51 9.97
N ALA A 114 3.91 5.22 8.68
CA ALA A 114 2.74 5.68 7.91
C ALA A 114 1.40 5.11 8.40
N CYS A 115 1.42 4.01 9.16
CA CYS A 115 0.22 3.38 9.72
C CYS A 115 -0.24 4.04 11.04
N THR A 116 0.54 4.98 11.59
CA THR A 116 0.19 5.68 12.84
C THR A 116 -1.17 6.37 12.69
N ASP A 117 -2.06 6.17 13.66
CA ASP A 117 -3.46 6.63 13.67
C ASP A 117 -4.30 6.17 12.46
N CYS A 118 -3.91 5.05 11.82
CA CYS A 118 -4.73 4.42 10.79
C CYS A 118 -5.86 3.63 11.46
N GLN A 119 -7.10 3.87 11.04
CA GLN A 119 -8.28 3.18 11.59
C GLN A 119 -8.28 1.65 11.32
N TRP A 120 -7.41 1.18 10.43
CA TRP A 120 -7.25 -0.24 10.11
C TRP A 120 -6.03 -0.89 10.79
N ALA A 121 -5.28 -0.16 11.62
CA ALA A 121 -4.05 -0.66 12.24
C ALA A 121 -4.26 -2.01 12.94
N ASP A 122 -5.25 -2.13 13.83
CA ASP A 122 -5.56 -3.38 14.54
C ASP A 122 -5.94 -4.53 13.61
N LEU A 123 -6.57 -4.23 12.46
CA LEU A 123 -6.87 -5.27 11.47
C LEU A 123 -5.60 -5.75 10.80
N CYS A 124 -4.72 -4.82 10.42
CA CYS A 124 -3.42 -5.14 9.83
C CYS A 124 -2.55 -5.94 10.81
N ASP A 125 -2.59 -5.63 12.11
CA ASP A 125 -1.88 -6.36 13.17
C ASP A 125 -2.28 -7.83 13.18
N ARG A 126 -3.59 -8.10 13.27
CA ARG A 126 -4.12 -9.48 13.27
C ARG A 126 -3.75 -10.26 12.01
N ILE A 127 -3.70 -9.58 10.86
CA ILE A 127 -3.32 -10.22 9.59
C ILE A 127 -1.82 -10.55 9.59
N ALA A 128 -0.98 -9.66 10.12
CA ALA A 128 0.46 -9.91 10.24
C ALA A 128 0.75 -11.05 11.23
N GLU A 129 0.09 -11.05 12.39
CA GLU A 129 0.16 -12.12 13.40
C GLU A 129 -0.28 -13.48 12.85
N ASP A 130 -1.28 -13.51 11.97
CA ASP A 130 -1.75 -14.70 11.24
C ASP A 130 -0.90 -15.01 9.99
N GLY A 131 0.36 -14.57 9.95
CA GLY A 131 1.29 -14.89 8.88
C GLY A 131 0.84 -14.41 7.48
N PHE A 132 -0.02 -13.39 7.42
CA PHE A 132 -0.61 -12.84 6.21
C PHE A 132 -1.49 -13.83 5.43
N HIS A 133 -2.00 -14.90 6.04
CA HIS A 133 -2.80 -15.92 5.36
C HIS A 133 -4.05 -15.38 4.66
N ALA A 134 -4.67 -14.35 5.23
CA ALA A 134 -5.86 -13.72 4.65
C ALA A 134 -5.55 -12.66 3.57
N ALA A 135 -4.28 -12.27 3.40
CA ALA A 135 -3.91 -11.22 2.44
C ALA A 135 -4.00 -11.74 1.00
N LEU A 136 -4.56 -10.92 0.12
CA LEU A 136 -4.77 -11.26 -1.30
C LEU A 136 -3.51 -11.06 -2.16
N LEU A 137 -2.52 -10.33 -1.65
CA LEU A 137 -1.26 -10.10 -2.35
C LEU A 137 -0.35 -11.30 -2.16
N ASP A 138 0.04 -11.93 -3.26
CA ASP A 138 0.96 -13.06 -3.25
C ASP A 138 2.37 -12.56 -3.00
N THR A 139 3.07 -13.13 -2.01
CA THR A 139 4.51 -12.92 -1.85
C THR A 139 5.26 -14.10 -2.41
N ARG A 140 6.24 -13.82 -3.26
CA ARG A 140 7.18 -14.80 -3.77
C ARG A 140 8.50 -14.75 -3.01
#